data_AF-A0A917I1R2-F1
#
_entry.id   AF-A0A917I1R2-F1
#
_cell.length_a   1.000
_cell.length_b   1.000
_cell.length_c   1.000
_cell.angle_alpha   90.00
_cell.angle_beta   90.00
_cell.angle_gamma   90.00
#
_symmetry.space_group_name_H-M   'P 1'
#
loop_
_entity.id
_entity.type
_entity.pdbx_description
1 polymer ?
#
loop_
_entity_poly.entity_id
_entity_poly.type
_entity_poly.pdbx_seq_one_letter_code
_entity_poly.pdbx_strand_id
1 'polypeptide(L)'
;MNRLILIGNGFDLAHGLKTSYTDFLIWHFGECLNEANDKGVYKDLVMTITNSRKQTVICDGISNTYELVRYLHQQGKGALFEYLKGKGSFHVGRSLIANHYILASNFSNIWKTWISQWCDERWVDIENLYYETLKQHLIQRHQNSQAMVDGANNILEFLRDRLEKYLLTLPAPLPIQAYYNLFMEPIEKKDILIKPYQRSSQNPTDIMFLDFNYTDTLKMYLKDNTLTFRGASNSLNKPKVAHIHGRINDENNPLIFGFGDELDNDYSKLETENLKGVFKFIKSFGYFKTENYHNLIRFIDSSDYQVYIMGHSCGLSDRTMLNMIFEHPQCKSIKIFYHQNEMGNNFTTLTEEISRHFRNKSDMRKKIVPFTRSIPMPQYNQNESLTNAAQ
;
A
#
# COMPACT_ATOMS: atom_id res chain seq x y z
N MET A 1 3.98 24.02 -16.70
CA MET A 1 4.02 23.43 -15.34
C MET A 1 3.51 22.02 -15.48
N ASN A 2 4.27 21.06 -14.99
CA ASN A 2 3.95 19.66 -15.11
C ASN A 2 2.98 19.22 -14.01
N ARG A 3 2.39 18.05 -14.15
CA ARG A 3 1.62 17.39 -13.10
C ARG A 3 2.20 16.01 -12.79
N LEU A 4 2.56 15.81 -11.52
CA LEU A 4 2.90 14.51 -10.97
C LEU A 4 1.67 13.97 -10.23
N ILE A 5 1.22 12.76 -10.55
CA ILE A 5 0.09 12.11 -9.91
C ILE A 5 0.60 10.88 -9.17
N LEU A 6 0.58 10.92 -7.84
CA LEU A 6 0.90 9.81 -6.96
C LEU A 6 -0.34 8.91 -6.85
N ILE A 7 -0.21 7.67 -7.34
CA ILE A 7 -1.25 6.64 -7.26
C ILE A 7 -0.80 5.59 -6.25
N GLY A 8 -1.61 5.33 -5.22
CA GLY A 8 -1.33 4.26 -4.25
C GLY A 8 -2.55 3.37 -3.98
N ASN A 9 -2.43 2.45 -3.03
CA ASN A 9 -3.38 1.32 -2.86
C ASN A 9 -4.85 1.76 -2.70
N GLY A 10 -5.09 2.95 -2.14
CA GLY A 10 -6.42 3.55 -2.04
C GLY A 10 -7.09 3.80 -3.39
N PHE A 11 -6.33 3.91 -4.48
CA PHE A 11 -6.86 3.97 -5.83
C PHE A 11 -7.46 2.63 -6.23
N ASP A 12 -6.77 1.52 -6.01
CA ASP A 12 -7.30 0.17 -6.25
C ASP A 12 -8.55 -0.10 -5.39
N LEU A 13 -8.52 0.29 -4.11
CA LEU A 13 -9.67 0.20 -3.20
C LEU A 13 -10.86 1.02 -3.72
N ALA A 14 -10.62 2.22 -4.25
CA ALA A 14 -11.66 3.04 -4.86
C ALA A 14 -12.28 2.41 -6.11
N HIS A 15 -11.60 1.44 -6.75
CA HIS A 15 -12.12 0.64 -7.86
C HIS A 15 -12.75 -0.69 -7.40
N GLY A 16 -12.91 -0.88 -6.09
CA GLY A 16 -13.49 -2.10 -5.52
C GLY A 16 -12.53 -3.29 -5.45
N LEU A 17 -11.25 -3.11 -5.77
CA LEU A 17 -10.27 -4.16 -5.59
C LEU A 17 -9.90 -4.31 -4.12
N LYS A 18 -9.77 -5.57 -3.69
CA LYS A 18 -9.42 -5.93 -2.31
C LYS A 18 -7.90 -5.92 -2.11
N THR A 19 -7.27 -4.76 -2.22
CA THR A 19 -5.78 -4.63 -2.15
C THR A 19 -5.27 -4.18 -0.79
N SER A 20 -6.12 -4.13 0.22
CA SER A 20 -5.73 -3.80 1.58
C SER A 20 -4.92 -4.93 2.22
N TYR A 21 -4.01 -4.61 3.17
CA TYR A 21 -3.28 -5.63 3.94
C TYR A 21 -4.20 -6.55 4.74
N THR A 22 -5.18 -5.97 5.43
CA THR A 22 -6.57 -6.16 5.02
C THR A 22 -7.00 -7.51 4.43
N ASP A 23 -7.59 -7.40 3.25
CA ASP A 23 -8.05 -8.54 2.48
C ASP A 23 -6.94 -9.56 2.16
N PHE A 24 -5.67 -9.14 2.02
CA PHE A 24 -4.54 -10.06 1.85
C PHE A 24 -4.41 -11.06 3.02
N LEU A 25 -4.51 -10.60 4.27
CA LEU A 25 -4.37 -11.47 5.43
C LEU A 25 -5.58 -12.37 5.63
N ILE A 26 -6.80 -11.90 5.33
CA ILE A 26 -7.98 -12.80 5.23
C ILE A 26 -7.73 -13.92 4.23
N TRP A 27 -7.25 -13.58 3.04
CA TRP A 27 -6.96 -14.56 2.01
C TRP A 27 -5.86 -15.52 2.46
N HIS A 28 -4.76 -14.99 2.99
CA HIS A 28 -3.60 -15.78 3.40
C HIS A 28 -3.98 -16.82 4.45
N PHE A 29 -4.64 -16.43 5.53
CA PHE A 29 -5.07 -17.37 6.56
C PHE A 29 -6.16 -18.32 6.06
N GLY A 30 -7.08 -17.85 5.22
CA GLY A 30 -8.08 -18.72 4.59
C GLY A 30 -7.43 -19.86 3.79
N GLU A 31 -6.39 -19.55 3.00
CA GLU A 31 -5.58 -20.56 2.30
C GLU A 31 -4.91 -21.54 3.28
N CYS A 32 -4.32 -21.04 4.37
CA CYS A 32 -3.70 -21.89 5.38
C CYS A 32 -4.71 -22.87 6.01
N LEU A 33 -5.93 -22.40 6.29
CA LEU A 33 -6.99 -23.24 6.83
C LEU A 33 -7.54 -24.23 5.80
N ASN A 34 -7.67 -23.82 4.52
CA ASN A 34 -8.08 -24.73 3.45
C ASN A 34 -7.10 -25.89 3.31
N GLU A 35 -5.80 -25.61 3.26
CA GLU A 35 -4.79 -26.67 3.16
C GLU A 35 -4.80 -27.58 4.40
N ALA A 36 -5.01 -27.01 5.59
CA ALA A 36 -5.19 -27.81 6.81
C ALA A 36 -6.46 -28.68 6.75
N ASN A 37 -7.56 -28.21 6.15
CA ASN A 37 -8.77 -29.01 5.93
C ASN A 37 -8.51 -30.16 4.98
N ASP A 38 -7.79 -29.92 3.87
CA ASP A 38 -7.54 -30.92 2.84
C ASP A 38 -6.54 -31.99 3.30
N LYS A 39 -5.42 -31.56 3.88
CA LYS A 39 -4.29 -32.45 4.21
C LYS A 39 -4.28 -32.89 5.67
N GLY A 40 -5.01 -32.20 6.54
CA GLY A 40 -4.95 -32.33 8.00
C GLY A 40 -3.87 -31.46 8.65
N VAL A 41 -2.99 -30.86 7.85
CA VAL A 41 -1.93 -29.96 8.31
C VAL A 41 -1.54 -28.97 7.22
N TYR A 42 -1.37 -27.72 7.62
CA TYR A 42 -0.65 -26.68 6.89
C TYR A 42 0.64 -26.38 7.64
N LYS A 43 1.74 -26.18 6.91
CA LYS A 43 3.03 -25.79 7.48
C LYS A 43 3.80 -24.90 6.50
N ASP A 44 4.26 -23.75 6.98
CA ASP A 44 5.17 -22.88 6.24
C ASP A 44 6.39 -22.49 7.10
N LEU A 45 7.13 -21.47 6.65
CA LEU A 45 8.29 -20.90 7.37
C LEU A 45 7.92 -20.37 8.76
N VAL A 46 6.67 -19.93 8.90
CA VAL A 46 6.15 -19.21 10.04
C VAL A 46 5.37 -20.21 10.91
N MET A 47 4.21 -20.68 10.50
CA MET A 47 3.26 -21.40 11.34
C MET A 47 3.02 -22.85 10.93
N THR A 48 2.49 -23.64 11.87
CA THR A 48 1.87 -24.94 11.58
C THR A 48 0.44 -24.94 12.11
N ILE A 49 -0.52 -25.25 11.26
CA ILE A 49 -1.93 -25.35 11.63
C ILE A 49 -2.37 -26.79 11.35
N THR A 50 -2.85 -27.50 12.37
CA THR A 50 -3.40 -28.84 12.20
C THR A 50 -4.92 -28.81 12.31
N ASN A 51 -5.59 -29.57 11.44
CA ASN A 51 -7.01 -29.89 11.56
C ASN A 51 -7.19 -31.41 11.47
N SER A 52 -7.20 -32.09 12.62
CA SER A 52 -7.36 -33.55 12.68
C SER A 52 -8.71 -34.03 12.13
N ARG A 53 -9.71 -33.15 12.06
CA ARG A 53 -11.04 -33.48 11.50
C ARG A 53 -11.09 -33.42 9.99
N LYS A 54 -10.13 -32.75 9.33
CA LYS A 54 -10.10 -32.53 7.88
C LYS A 54 -11.43 -31.98 7.34
N GLN A 55 -12.00 -31.03 8.06
CA GLN A 55 -13.33 -30.48 7.80
C GLN A 55 -13.35 -28.98 8.00
N THR A 56 -13.90 -28.28 7.00
CA THR A 56 -14.22 -26.87 7.08
C THR A 56 -15.24 -26.60 8.18
N VAL A 57 -15.02 -25.53 8.94
CA VAL A 57 -16.00 -25.04 9.91
C VAL A 57 -17.07 -24.27 9.16
N ILE A 58 -18.31 -24.77 9.22
CA ILE A 58 -19.48 -24.19 8.58
C ILE A 58 -20.54 -23.95 9.64
N CYS A 59 -21.09 -22.74 9.68
CA CYS A 59 -22.24 -22.38 10.50
C CYS A 59 -23.00 -21.20 9.88
N ASP A 60 -24.08 -20.74 10.50
CA ASP A 60 -24.86 -19.60 10.00
C ASP A 60 -23.95 -18.38 9.78
N GLY A 61 -23.93 -17.85 8.56
CA GLY A 61 -23.07 -16.71 8.19
C GLY A 61 -21.59 -17.02 7.95
N ILE A 62 -21.16 -18.29 8.06
CA ILE A 62 -19.80 -18.75 7.76
C ILE A 62 -19.87 -20.01 6.88
N SER A 63 -19.61 -19.85 5.60
CA SER A 63 -19.67 -20.92 4.58
C SER A 63 -18.30 -21.48 4.19
N ASN A 64 -17.23 -20.72 4.44
CA ASN A 64 -15.87 -21.07 4.05
C ASN A 64 -14.83 -20.50 5.02
N THR A 65 -13.56 -20.89 4.83
CA THR A 65 -12.44 -20.46 5.67
C THR A 65 -12.19 -18.96 5.62
N TYR A 66 -12.35 -18.30 4.47
CA TYR A 66 -12.16 -16.85 4.36
C TYR A 66 -13.21 -16.08 5.15
N GLU A 67 -14.46 -16.55 5.13
CA GLU A 67 -15.55 -15.97 5.94
C GLU A 67 -15.31 -16.16 7.44
N LEU A 68 -14.82 -17.33 7.85
CA LEU A 68 -14.42 -17.57 9.24
C LEU A 68 -13.33 -16.58 9.68
N VAL A 69 -12.28 -16.44 8.88
CA VAL A 69 -11.17 -15.52 9.18
C VAL A 69 -11.66 -14.06 9.22
N ARG A 70 -12.51 -13.67 8.28
CA ARG A 70 -13.10 -12.32 8.23
C ARG A 70 -13.97 -12.05 9.46
N TYR A 71 -14.83 -13.00 9.83
CA TYR A 71 -15.65 -12.90 11.04
C TYR A 71 -14.78 -12.76 12.29
N LEU A 72 -13.74 -13.60 12.45
CA LEU A 72 -12.84 -13.54 13.59
C LEU A 72 -12.09 -12.21 13.64
N HIS A 73 -11.62 -11.69 12.50
CA HIS A 73 -11.01 -10.36 12.43
C HIS A 73 -11.97 -9.25 12.91
N GLN A 74 -13.26 -9.35 12.61
CA GLN A 74 -14.27 -8.38 13.06
C GLN A 74 -14.57 -8.46 14.56
N GLN A 75 -14.29 -9.59 15.23
CA GLN A 75 -14.46 -9.72 16.68
C GLN A 75 -13.41 -8.93 17.48
N GLY A 76 -12.35 -8.47 16.82
CA GLY A 76 -11.34 -7.61 17.41
C GLY A 76 -9.94 -8.23 17.45
N LYS A 77 -9.05 -7.53 18.13
CA LYS A 77 -7.62 -7.84 18.22
C LYS A 77 -7.40 -9.23 18.83
N GLY A 78 -6.57 -10.04 18.19
CA GLY A 78 -6.15 -11.36 18.68
C GLY A 78 -7.18 -12.49 18.50
N ALA A 79 -8.43 -12.20 18.13
CA ALA A 79 -9.53 -13.16 18.09
C ALA A 79 -9.24 -14.39 17.21
N LEU A 80 -8.68 -14.20 16.01
CA LEU A 80 -8.26 -15.30 15.13
C LEU A 80 -7.28 -16.25 15.85
N PHE A 81 -6.34 -15.71 16.62
CA PHE A 81 -5.30 -16.50 17.28
C PHE A 81 -5.76 -17.16 18.55
N GLU A 82 -6.62 -16.50 19.32
CA GLU A 82 -7.31 -17.15 20.42
C GLU A 82 -8.05 -18.38 19.89
N TYR A 83 -8.86 -18.18 18.84
CA TYR A 83 -9.56 -19.27 18.17
C TYR A 83 -8.60 -20.38 17.74
N LEU A 84 -7.54 -20.08 16.98
CA LEU A 84 -6.58 -21.09 16.51
C LEU A 84 -5.79 -21.77 17.65
N LYS A 85 -5.64 -21.13 18.82
CA LYS A 85 -5.01 -21.74 20.01
C LYS A 85 -5.98 -22.53 20.88
N GLY A 86 -7.25 -22.67 20.46
CA GLY A 86 -8.30 -23.28 21.28
C GLY A 86 -8.64 -22.47 22.52
N LYS A 87 -8.43 -21.15 22.46
CA LYS A 87 -8.79 -20.19 23.50
C LYS A 87 -9.98 -19.35 23.04
N GLY A 88 -10.74 -18.82 23.98
CA GLY A 88 -11.92 -17.99 23.69
C GLY A 88 -13.14 -18.80 23.24
N SER A 89 -14.28 -18.12 23.12
CA SER A 89 -15.55 -18.72 22.67
C SER A 89 -16.26 -17.73 21.75
N PHE A 90 -16.34 -18.08 20.47
CA PHE A 90 -16.84 -17.21 19.41
C PHE A 90 -18.22 -17.68 18.96
N HIS A 91 -19.15 -16.75 18.73
CA HIS A 91 -20.55 -17.09 18.49
C HIS A 91 -21.13 -16.32 17.31
N VAL A 92 -21.79 -17.01 16.37
CA VAL A 92 -22.69 -16.35 15.42
C VAL A 92 -24.12 -16.47 15.94
N GLY A 93 -24.71 -15.33 16.31
CA GLY A 93 -25.99 -15.33 17.01
C GLY A 93 -25.88 -16.07 18.35
N ARG A 94 -26.62 -17.18 18.48
CA ARG A 94 -26.59 -18.05 19.68
C ARG A 94 -25.72 -19.29 19.51
N SER A 95 -25.14 -19.50 18.32
CA SER A 95 -24.42 -20.72 17.96
C SER A 95 -22.92 -20.55 18.20
N LEU A 96 -22.34 -21.42 19.03
CA LEU A 96 -20.88 -21.48 19.23
C LEU A 96 -20.19 -21.98 17.97
N ILE A 97 -19.14 -21.29 17.55
CA ILE A 97 -18.28 -21.70 16.45
C ILE A 97 -17.32 -22.79 16.96
N ALA A 98 -17.49 -24.01 16.47
CA ALA A 98 -16.62 -25.12 16.83
C ALA A 98 -15.19 -24.89 16.30
N ASN A 99 -14.20 -24.97 17.19
CA ASN A 99 -12.81 -24.92 16.76
C ASN A 99 -12.30 -26.29 16.31
N HIS A 100 -11.90 -26.40 15.04
CA HIS A 100 -11.29 -27.59 14.45
C HIS A 100 -9.76 -27.49 14.31
N TYR A 101 -9.19 -26.32 14.62
CA TYR A 101 -7.81 -25.98 14.28
C TYR A 101 -6.96 -25.85 15.55
N ILE A 102 -5.71 -26.29 15.43
CA ILE A 102 -4.69 -26.10 16.46
C ILE A 102 -3.47 -25.47 15.80
N LEU A 103 -3.13 -24.28 16.27
CA LEU A 103 -1.91 -23.57 15.90
C LEU A 103 -0.76 -24.05 16.78
N ALA A 104 0.22 -24.70 16.17
CA ALA A 104 1.54 -24.92 16.74
C ALA A 104 2.49 -23.81 16.27
N SER A 105 3.20 -23.23 17.23
CA SER A 105 4.25 -22.25 16.95
C SER A 105 5.60 -22.94 16.95
N ASN A 106 6.33 -22.90 15.82
CA ASN A 106 7.69 -23.46 15.72
C ASN A 106 8.77 -22.37 15.89
N PHE A 107 8.49 -21.34 16.69
CA PHE A 107 9.19 -20.06 16.62
C PHE A 107 10.40 -19.91 17.58
N SER A 108 11.49 -19.31 17.08
CA SER A 108 12.35 -18.41 17.89
C SER A 108 11.55 -17.17 18.35
N ASN A 109 11.98 -16.50 19.44
CA ASN A 109 11.16 -15.48 20.11
C ASN A 109 10.75 -14.27 19.24
N ILE A 110 11.52 -13.93 18.22
CA ILE A 110 11.24 -12.77 17.35
C ILE A 110 9.99 -12.97 16.47
N TRP A 111 9.75 -14.20 16.04
CA TRP A 111 8.63 -14.56 15.16
C TRP A 111 7.30 -14.56 15.90
N LYS A 112 7.32 -14.92 17.20
CA LYS A 112 6.15 -14.80 18.08
C LYS A 112 5.69 -13.34 18.12
N THR A 113 6.63 -12.40 18.18
CA THR A 113 6.34 -10.96 18.23
C THR A 113 5.67 -10.48 16.94
N TRP A 114 6.19 -10.84 15.77
CA TRP A 114 5.60 -10.42 14.49
C TRP A 114 4.18 -10.90 14.32
N ILE A 115 3.96 -12.18 14.62
CA ILE A 115 2.65 -12.79 14.49
C ILE A 115 1.71 -12.22 15.54
N SER A 116 2.17 -12.00 16.78
CA SER A 116 1.36 -11.28 17.78
C SER A 116 0.96 -9.91 17.26
N GLN A 117 1.90 -9.11 16.74
CA GLN A 117 1.63 -7.76 16.27
C GLN A 117 0.71 -7.74 15.04
N TRP A 118 0.91 -8.64 14.07
CA TRP A 118 -0.06 -8.84 12.98
C TRP A 118 -1.46 -9.06 13.53
N CYS A 119 -1.59 -9.82 14.61
CA CYS A 119 -2.88 -10.28 15.09
C CYS A 119 -3.53 -9.31 16.09
N ASP A 120 -2.72 -8.52 16.79
CA ASP A 120 -3.13 -7.67 17.91
C ASP A 120 -3.32 -6.19 17.52
N GLU A 121 -2.89 -5.75 16.33
CA GLU A 121 -2.86 -4.33 15.99
C GLU A 121 -3.72 -3.88 14.80
N ARG A 122 -4.66 -4.73 14.32
CA ARG A 122 -5.44 -4.47 13.09
C ARG A 122 -4.52 -4.35 11.87
N TRP A 123 -3.71 -5.39 11.67
CA TRP A 123 -2.85 -5.57 10.51
C TRP A 123 -1.89 -4.41 10.28
N VAL A 124 -0.75 -4.53 10.97
CA VAL A 124 0.37 -3.59 10.95
C VAL A 124 0.91 -3.42 9.54
N ASP A 125 1.42 -2.22 9.26
CA ASP A 125 2.30 -1.99 8.12
C ASP A 125 3.51 -2.93 8.19
N ILE A 126 3.46 -4.01 7.40
CA ILE A 126 4.43 -5.11 7.40
C ILE A 126 5.84 -4.57 7.13
N GLU A 127 5.96 -3.51 6.34
CA GLU A 127 7.22 -2.87 5.99
C GLU A 127 7.84 -2.15 7.20
N ASN A 128 7.03 -1.40 7.95
CA ASN A 128 7.50 -0.73 9.18
C ASN A 128 7.83 -1.75 10.28
N LEU A 129 7.02 -2.81 10.42
CA LEU A 129 7.33 -3.89 11.36
C LEU A 129 8.68 -4.52 11.05
N TYR A 130 8.96 -4.80 9.78
CA TYR A 130 10.26 -5.29 9.35
C TYR A 130 11.39 -4.35 9.76
N TYR A 131 11.25 -3.05 9.49
CA TYR A 131 12.26 -2.06 9.83
C TYR A 131 12.48 -1.94 11.35
N GLU A 132 11.42 -1.83 12.14
CA GLU A 132 11.50 -1.76 13.61
C GLU A 132 12.18 -2.99 14.20
N THR A 133 11.92 -4.15 13.61
CA THR A 133 12.54 -5.40 14.06
C THR A 133 14.04 -5.41 13.82
N LEU A 134 14.50 -4.95 12.65
CA LEU A 134 15.93 -4.76 12.40
C LEU A 134 16.53 -3.77 13.39
N LYS A 135 15.91 -2.60 13.58
CA LYS A 135 16.40 -1.57 14.52
C LYS A 135 16.58 -2.10 15.94
N GLN A 136 15.56 -2.76 16.48
CA GLN A 136 15.60 -3.30 17.84
C GLN A 136 16.76 -4.27 18.06
N HIS A 137 17.06 -5.11 17.06
CA HIS A 137 18.08 -6.15 17.21
C HIS A 137 19.50 -5.64 16.97
N LEU A 138 19.65 -4.61 16.13
CA LEU A 138 20.96 -3.97 15.90
C LEU A 138 21.38 -3.08 17.08
N ILE A 139 20.43 -2.37 17.69
CA ILE A 139 20.71 -1.54 18.87
C ILE A 139 21.08 -2.39 20.10
N GLN A 140 20.52 -3.60 20.22
CA GLN A 140 20.72 -4.45 21.41
C GLN A 140 21.95 -5.38 21.33
N ARG A 141 22.70 -5.41 20.20
CA ARG A 141 23.92 -6.23 19.98
C ARG A 141 23.82 -7.66 20.55
N HIS A 142 22.76 -8.37 20.19
CA HIS A 142 22.55 -9.75 20.63
C HIS A 142 23.63 -10.69 20.06
N GLN A 143 23.99 -11.73 20.81
CA GLN A 143 24.58 -12.92 20.20
C GLN A 143 23.56 -13.44 19.17
N ASN A 144 23.97 -13.63 17.91
CA ASN A 144 23.15 -14.13 16.77
C ASN A 144 22.43 -13.09 15.86
N SER A 145 22.93 -11.85 15.76
CA SER A 145 22.35 -10.81 14.87
C SER A 145 22.21 -11.23 13.40
N GLN A 146 23.15 -12.01 12.84
CA GLN A 146 23.05 -12.46 11.44
C GLN A 146 21.84 -13.37 11.21
N ALA A 147 21.59 -14.37 12.08
CA ALA A 147 20.44 -15.26 11.94
C ALA A 147 19.11 -14.51 12.09
N MET A 148 19.10 -13.42 12.87
CA MET A 148 17.94 -12.55 12.97
C MET A 148 17.67 -11.82 11.66
N VAL A 149 18.68 -11.19 11.06
CA VAL A 149 18.58 -10.51 9.76
C VAL A 149 18.12 -11.49 8.68
N ASP A 150 18.75 -12.67 8.62
CA ASP A 150 18.41 -13.71 7.65
C ASP A 150 16.96 -14.16 7.80
N GLY A 151 16.51 -14.39 9.02
CA GLY A 151 15.12 -14.79 9.24
C GLY A 151 14.11 -13.68 8.91
N ALA A 152 14.40 -12.41 9.27
CA ALA A 152 13.52 -11.29 8.97
C ALA A 152 13.38 -11.11 7.44
N ASN A 153 14.50 -11.24 6.74
CA ASN A 153 14.55 -11.29 5.28
C ASN A 153 13.71 -12.43 4.71
N ASN A 154 13.86 -13.64 5.24
CA ASN A 154 13.13 -14.82 4.74
C ASN A 154 11.61 -14.68 4.95
N ILE A 155 11.16 -14.04 6.03
CA ILE A 155 9.73 -13.78 6.25
C ILE A 155 9.22 -12.73 5.28
N LEU A 156 9.94 -11.62 5.14
CA LEU A 156 9.49 -10.55 4.25
C LEU A 156 9.45 -11.04 2.79
N GLU A 157 10.40 -11.89 2.39
CA GLU A 157 10.39 -12.63 1.13
C GLU A 157 9.15 -13.51 1.00
N PHE A 158 8.88 -14.36 1.99
CA PHE A 158 7.70 -15.22 2.00
C PHE A 158 6.40 -14.43 1.87
N LEU A 159 6.28 -13.30 2.56
CA LEU A 159 5.08 -12.44 2.49
C LEU A 159 4.96 -11.75 1.14
N ARG A 160 6.05 -11.28 0.56
CA ARG A 160 6.08 -10.71 -0.80
C ARG A 160 5.53 -11.73 -1.79
N ASP A 161 6.02 -12.97 -1.75
CA ASP A 161 5.62 -14.01 -2.69
C ASP A 161 4.15 -14.41 -2.50
N ARG A 162 3.67 -14.46 -1.23
CA ARG A 162 2.26 -14.70 -0.92
C ARG A 162 1.37 -13.53 -1.37
N LEU A 163 1.84 -12.30 -1.22
CA LEU A 163 1.14 -11.10 -1.67
C LEU A 163 1.02 -11.08 -3.19
N GLU A 164 2.09 -11.38 -3.92
CA GLU A 164 2.04 -11.50 -5.37
C GLU A 164 1.02 -12.56 -5.82
N LYS A 165 1.07 -13.75 -5.22
CA LYS A 165 0.08 -14.81 -5.48
C LYS A 165 -1.35 -14.32 -5.22
N TYR A 166 -1.57 -13.60 -4.12
CA TYR A 166 -2.88 -13.05 -3.79
C TYR A 166 -3.38 -12.04 -4.83
N LEU A 167 -2.55 -11.08 -5.20
CA LEU A 167 -2.91 -10.01 -6.13
C LEU A 167 -3.26 -10.58 -7.51
N LEU A 168 -2.62 -11.67 -7.94
CA LEU A 168 -2.96 -12.40 -9.16
C LEU A 168 -4.35 -13.06 -9.12
N THR A 169 -4.94 -13.27 -7.93
CA THR A 169 -6.31 -13.80 -7.80
C THR A 169 -7.39 -12.73 -7.91
N LEU A 170 -7.01 -11.45 -7.87
CA LEU A 170 -7.98 -10.35 -7.89
C LEU A 170 -8.58 -10.19 -9.30
N PRO A 171 -9.88 -9.83 -9.39
CA PRO A 171 -10.51 -9.57 -10.67
C PRO A 171 -9.93 -8.30 -11.31
N ALA A 172 -10.09 -8.16 -12.63
CA ALA A 172 -9.83 -6.90 -13.29
C ALA A 172 -10.87 -5.85 -12.84
N PRO A 173 -10.45 -4.63 -12.43
CA PRO A 173 -11.39 -3.58 -12.08
C PRO A 173 -12.12 -3.03 -13.33
N LEU A 174 -13.07 -2.12 -13.13
CA LEU A 174 -13.69 -1.32 -14.20
C LEU A 174 -13.31 0.16 -14.05
N PRO A 175 -13.13 0.92 -15.15
CA PRO A 175 -12.83 2.34 -15.05
C PRO A 175 -14.02 3.13 -14.51
N ILE A 176 -13.75 4.13 -13.69
CA ILE A 176 -14.72 5.10 -13.18
C ILE A 176 -14.55 6.39 -13.97
N GLN A 177 -15.58 6.78 -14.72
CA GLN A 177 -15.50 7.85 -15.73
C GLN A 177 -14.99 9.18 -15.18
N ALA A 178 -15.28 9.50 -13.92
CA ALA A 178 -14.84 10.72 -13.27
C ALA A 178 -13.31 10.88 -13.23
N TYR A 179 -12.53 9.79 -13.17
CA TYR A 179 -11.07 9.89 -13.16
C TYR A 179 -10.48 10.44 -14.46
N TYR A 180 -11.08 10.19 -15.63
CA TYR A 180 -10.62 10.78 -16.89
C TYR A 180 -10.61 12.31 -16.80
N ASN A 181 -11.65 12.90 -16.21
CA ASN A 181 -11.73 14.34 -16.03
C ASN A 181 -10.72 14.84 -14.98
N LEU A 182 -10.53 14.10 -13.88
CA LEU A 182 -9.60 14.48 -12.81
C LEU A 182 -8.14 14.45 -13.26
N PHE A 183 -7.73 13.43 -14.01
CA PHE A 183 -6.35 13.35 -14.51
C PHE A 183 -6.00 14.52 -15.43
N MET A 184 -6.99 15.00 -16.18
CA MET A 184 -6.84 16.03 -17.21
C MET A 184 -7.21 17.44 -16.75
N GLU A 185 -7.59 17.62 -15.48
CA GLU A 185 -8.07 18.92 -15.01
C GLU A 185 -7.01 20.02 -15.16
N PRO A 186 -7.34 21.28 -15.45
CA PRO A 186 -6.34 22.34 -15.47
C PRO A 186 -5.65 22.54 -14.11
N ILE A 187 -4.39 23.01 -14.11
CA ILE A 187 -3.71 23.48 -12.92
C ILE A 187 -4.26 24.88 -12.58
N GLU A 188 -5.03 24.94 -11.49
CA GLU A 188 -5.60 26.16 -10.95
C GLU A 188 -4.52 27.03 -10.27
N LYS A 189 -4.28 28.26 -10.72
CA LYS A 189 -3.24 29.14 -10.15
C LYS A 189 -3.52 29.51 -8.69
N LYS A 190 -4.78 29.49 -8.26
CA LYS A 190 -5.16 29.67 -6.85
C LYS A 190 -4.54 28.59 -5.95
N ASP A 191 -4.34 27.37 -6.45
CA ASP A 191 -3.78 26.25 -5.67
C ASP A 191 -2.29 26.44 -5.37
N ILE A 192 -1.65 27.40 -6.03
CA ILE A 192 -0.25 27.74 -5.84
C ILE A 192 -0.18 29.11 -5.16
N LEU A 193 0.67 29.25 -4.14
CA LEU A 193 0.94 30.55 -3.54
C LEU A 193 1.85 31.39 -4.45
N ILE A 194 1.25 32.05 -5.44
CA ILE A 194 1.90 32.98 -6.38
C ILE A 194 1.62 34.41 -5.92
N LYS A 195 2.61 35.31 -6.09
CA LYS A 195 2.43 36.77 -5.98
C LYS A 195 2.64 37.43 -7.35
N PRO A 196 1.69 38.25 -7.85
CA PRO A 196 0.35 38.49 -7.32
C PRO A 196 -0.57 37.27 -7.45
N TYR A 197 -1.64 37.22 -6.64
CA TYR A 197 -2.65 36.17 -6.72
C TYR A 197 -3.34 36.17 -8.09
N GLN A 198 -3.46 35.00 -8.71
CA GLN A 198 -4.08 34.83 -10.03
C GLN A 198 -5.22 33.81 -9.96
N ARG A 199 -6.35 34.13 -10.61
CA ARG A 199 -7.51 33.24 -10.75
C ARG A 199 -7.53 32.44 -12.06
N SER A 200 -6.47 32.51 -12.85
CA SER A 200 -6.37 31.75 -14.10
C SER A 200 -6.08 30.28 -13.82
N SER A 201 -6.33 29.46 -14.82
CA SER A 201 -5.88 28.08 -14.87
C SER A 201 -5.04 27.85 -16.11
N GLN A 202 -4.25 26.78 -16.12
CA GLN A 202 -3.43 26.39 -17.25
C GLN A 202 -3.44 24.87 -17.39
N ASN A 203 -3.44 24.34 -18.61
CA ASN A 203 -3.27 22.91 -18.80
C ASN A 203 -1.85 22.47 -18.37
N PRO A 204 -1.70 21.26 -17.82
CA PRO A 204 -0.38 20.70 -17.54
C PRO A 204 0.42 20.53 -18.84
N THR A 205 1.71 20.86 -18.79
CA THR A 205 2.63 20.71 -19.94
C THR A 205 3.03 19.28 -20.19
N ASP A 206 3.20 18.51 -19.11
CA ASP A 206 3.41 17.07 -19.09
C ASP A 206 2.74 16.48 -17.85
N ILE A 207 2.30 15.22 -17.96
CA ILE A 207 1.70 14.45 -16.86
C ILE A 207 2.53 13.20 -16.65
N MET A 208 2.87 12.91 -15.40
CA MET A 208 3.46 11.63 -15.00
C MET A 208 2.61 11.02 -13.88
N PHE A 209 2.22 9.77 -14.06
CA PHE A 209 1.74 8.91 -12.99
C PHE A 209 2.95 8.24 -12.33
N LEU A 210 3.12 8.47 -11.03
CA LEU A 210 4.02 7.69 -10.20
C LEU A 210 3.17 6.67 -9.46
N ASP A 211 3.24 5.44 -9.92
CA ASP A 211 2.36 4.34 -9.52
C ASP A 211 3.07 3.45 -8.51
N PHE A 212 2.51 3.42 -7.30
CA PHE A 212 2.98 2.62 -6.17
C PHE A 212 2.22 1.29 -6.06
N ASN A 213 1.18 1.10 -6.89
CA ASN A 213 0.40 -0.12 -6.90
C ASN A 213 1.13 -1.21 -7.69
N TYR A 214 0.94 -2.45 -7.25
CA TYR A 214 1.45 -3.62 -7.97
C TYR A 214 0.49 -4.10 -9.08
N THR A 215 -0.76 -3.64 -9.08
CA THR A 215 -1.83 -4.08 -9.97
C THR A 215 -1.92 -3.24 -11.25
N ASP A 216 -2.66 -3.72 -12.24
CA ASP A 216 -2.84 -3.04 -13.53
C ASP A 216 -4.04 -2.04 -13.56
N THR A 217 -4.55 -1.59 -12.42
CA THR A 217 -5.73 -0.68 -12.36
C THR A 217 -5.53 0.59 -13.19
N LEU A 218 -4.36 1.22 -13.09
CA LEU A 218 -4.07 2.45 -13.86
C LEU A 218 -4.03 2.20 -15.37
N LYS A 219 -3.58 1.02 -15.80
CA LYS A 219 -3.43 0.65 -17.21
C LYS A 219 -4.74 0.79 -17.98
N MET A 220 -5.88 0.59 -17.32
CA MET A 220 -7.21 0.72 -17.90
C MET A 220 -7.46 2.11 -18.50
N TYR A 221 -6.99 3.15 -17.81
CA TYR A 221 -7.16 4.55 -18.21
C TYR A 221 -6.15 4.99 -19.28
N LEU A 222 -5.15 4.16 -19.57
CA LEU A 222 -4.10 4.47 -20.53
C LEU A 222 -4.30 3.73 -21.86
N LYS A 223 -5.27 2.82 -21.91
CA LYS A 223 -5.65 2.11 -23.14
C LYS A 223 -6.20 3.09 -24.19
N ASP A 224 -5.96 2.75 -25.45
CA ASP A 224 -6.54 3.39 -26.63
C ASP A 224 -6.34 4.92 -26.74
N ASN A 225 -5.26 5.44 -26.13
CA ASN A 225 -4.95 6.88 -26.10
C ASN A 225 -6.09 7.74 -25.52
N THR A 226 -6.92 7.16 -24.65
CA THR A 226 -8.04 7.85 -23.99
C THR A 226 -7.58 9.08 -23.20
N LEU A 227 -6.40 9.01 -22.58
CA LEU A 227 -5.73 10.15 -21.97
C LEU A 227 -4.69 10.76 -22.92
N THR A 228 -5.08 11.84 -23.60
CA THR A 228 -4.15 12.70 -24.38
C THR A 228 -4.41 14.17 -24.09
N PHE A 229 -3.34 14.97 -24.04
CA PHE A 229 -3.42 16.42 -23.80
C PHE A 229 -2.52 17.17 -24.79
N ARG A 230 -2.82 18.45 -25.02
CA ARG A 230 -1.92 19.32 -25.81
C ARG A 230 -0.80 19.82 -24.92
N GLY A 231 0.43 19.39 -25.20
CA GLY A 231 1.63 19.84 -24.51
C GLY A 231 2.12 21.22 -25.00
N ALA A 232 3.29 21.64 -24.51
CA ALA A 232 3.88 22.95 -24.84
C ALA A 232 4.16 23.14 -26.34
N SER A 233 4.42 22.06 -27.07
CA SER A 233 4.66 22.01 -28.51
C SER A 233 3.38 22.00 -29.36
N ASN A 234 2.20 22.16 -28.75
CA ASN A 234 0.87 21.96 -29.38
C ASN A 234 0.63 20.55 -29.95
N SER A 235 1.55 19.61 -29.75
CA SER A 235 1.35 18.19 -30.05
C SER A 235 0.49 17.49 -29.00
N LEU A 236 -0.20 16.42 -29.41
CA LEU A 236 -0.86 15.50 -28.49
C LEU A 236 0.22 14.69 -27.74
N ASN A 237 0.34 14.94 -26.45
CA ASN A 237 1.21 14.21 -25.53
C ASN A 237 0.40 13.14 -24.80
N LYS A 238 1.09 12.06 -24.42
CA LYS A 238 0.55 11.00 -23.56
C LYS A 238 1.13 11.13 -22.16
N PRO A 239 0.38 10.74 -21.11
CA PRO A 239 0.94 10.65 -19.76
C PRO A 239 2.09 9.64 -19.72
N LYS A 240 3.14 9.97 -18.97
CA LYS A 240 4.21 9.05 -18.61
C LYS A 240 3.78 8.24 -17.38
N VAL A 241 4.29 7.02 -17.25
CA VAL A 241 4.05 6.18 -16.07
C VAL A 241 5.38 5.66 -15.55
N ALA A 242 5.57 5.75 -14.24
CA ALA A 242 6.68 5.14 -13.52
C ALA A 242 6.10 4.22 -12.45
N HIS A 243 6.18 2.90 -12.66
CA HIS A 243 5.73 1.89 -11.71
C HIS A 243 6.84 1.63 -10.69
N ILE A 244 6.88 2.47 -9.67
CA ILE A 244 8.05 2.64 -8.81
C ILE A 244 8.26 1.48 -7.84
N HIS A 245 7.19 0.75 -7.54
CA HIS A 245 7.21 -0.46 -6.72
C HIS A 245 7.21 -1.76 -7.54
N GLY A 246 7.40 -1.68 -8.85
CA GLY A 246 7.28 -2.86 -9.70
C GLY A 246 5.82 -3.22 -10.01
N ARG A 247 5.63 -4.33 -10.72
CA ARG A 247 4.32 -4.85 -11.16
C ARG A 247 4.25 -6.35 -10.97
N ILE A 248 3.06 -6.86 -10.68
CA ILE A 248 2.82 -8.31 -10.71
C ILE A 248 3.05 -8.86 -12.12
N ASN A 249 3.65 -10.04 -12.21
CA ASN A 249 3.89 -10.73 -13.48
C ASN A 249 4.77 -9.92 -14.47
N ASP A 250 5.72 -9.14 -13.96
CA ASP A 250 6.68 -8.35 -14.75
C ASP A 250 8.12 -8.64 -14.29
N GLU A 251 8.81 -9.55 -14.96
CA GLU A 251 10.19 -9.94 -14.61
C GLU A 251 11.20 -8.79 -14.76
N ASN A 252 10.90 -7.81 -15.61
CA ASN A 252 11.78 -6.66 -15.84
C ASN A 252 11.56 -5.54 -14.82
N ASN A 253 10.41 -5.54 -14.14
CA ASN A 253 10.09 -4.59 -13.08
C ASN A 253 9.41 -5.32 -11.91
N PRO A 254 10.15 -6.22 -11.23
CA PRO A 254 9.59 -7.08 -10.19
C PRO A 254 9.20 -6.25 -8.95
N LEU A 255 8.34 -6.83 -8.10
CA LEU A 255 7.85 -6.17 -6.90
C LEU A 255 9.00 -5.69 -5.99
N ILE A 256 8.96 -4.41 -5.65
CA ILE A 256 9.82 -3.77 -4.66
C ILE A 256 9.00 -3.62 -3.38
N PHE A 257 9.23 -4.55 -2.46
CA PHE A 257 8.58 -4.62 -1.15
C PHE A 257 9.63 -4.34 -0.07
N GLY A 258 9.29 -3.62 1.00
CA GLY A 258 10.24 -3.34 2.08
C GLY A 258 10.14 -1.93 2.64
N PHE A 259 11.21 -1.38 3.22
CA PHE A 259 11.17 -0.04 3.82
C PHE A 259 12.03 0.96 3.06
N GLY A 260 11.69 2.24 3.18
CA GLY A 260 12.32 3.35 2.45
C GLY A 260 12.37 4.65 3.27
N ASP A 261 12.66 4.53 4.57
CA ASP A 261 12.95 5.68 5.46
C ASP A 261 14.44 5.78 5.75
N GLU A 262 15.19 6.39 4.83
CA GLU A 262 16.63 6.69 5.03
C GLU A 262 16.86 7.96 5.85
N LEU A 263 15.80 8.69 6.19
CA LEU A 263 15.86 9.92 6.99
C LEU A 263 15.68 9.64 8.48
N ASP A 264 15.37 8.40 8.86
CA ASP A 264 15.30 7.93 10.23
C ASP A 264 16.71 7.95 10.87
N ASN A 265 16.79 8.42 12.12
CA ASN A 265 18.07 8.62 12.80
C ASN A 265 18.84 7.30 13.01
N ASP A 266 18.12 6.18 13.13
CA ASP A 266 18.72 4.86 13.31
C ASP A 266 19.16 4.23 11.99
N TYR A 267 18.78 4.80 10.83
CA TYR A 267 19.22 4.30 9.53
C TYR A 267 20.75 4.26 9.40
N SER A 268 21.41 5.32 9.88
CA SER A 268 22.89 5.39 9.92
C SER A 268 23.54 4.25 10.69
N LYS A 269 22.82 3.66 11.67
CA LYS A 269 23.30 2.47 12.37
C LYS A 269 23.33 1.29 11.41
N LEU A 270 22.29 1.09 10.59
CA LEU A 270 22.29 0.05 9.55
C LEU A 270 23.49 0.18 8.61
N GLU A 271 23.86 1.41 8.24
CA GLU A 271 24.98 1.68 7.33
C GLU A 271 26.35 1.31 7.87
N THR A 272 26.50 1.33 9.19
CA THR A 272 27.77 1.02 9.85
C THR A 272 27.88 -0.43 10.31
N GLU A 273 26.81 -1.22 10.14
CA GLU A 273 26.77 -2.63 10.53
C GLU A 273 27.42 -3.53 9.48
N ASN A 274 28.30 -4.43 9.92
CA ASN A 274 28.97 -5.40 9.04
C ASN A 274 28.19 -6.72 8.95
N LEU A 275 26.87 -6.63 8.81
CA LEU A 275 25.98 -7.78 8.68
C LEU A 275 25.53 -7.92 7.22
N LYS A 276 25.52 -9.15 6.72
CA LYS A 276 25.08 -9.41 5.34
C LYS A 276 23.56 -9.32 5.27
N GLY A 277 23.05 -8.73 4.19
CA GLY A 277 21.61 -8.74 3.88
C GLY A 277 20.76 -7.71 4.62
N VAL A 278 21.34 -6.82 5.44
CA VAL A 278 20.59 -5.73 6.13
C VAL A 278 19.82 -4.86 5.14
N PHE A 279 20.38 -4.66 3.94
CA PHE A 279 19.81 -3.83 2.89
C PHE A 279 18.91 -4.57 1.90
N LYS A 280 18.67 -5.88 2.07
CA LYS A 280 17.96 -6.72 1.08
C LYS A 280 16.58 -6.16 0.72
N PHE A 281 15.85 -5.63 1.70
CA PHE A 281 14.51 -5.05 1.53
C PHE A 281 14.47 -3.55 1.81
N ILE A 282 15.55 -2.84 1.47
CA ILE A 282 15.51 -1.39 1.35
C ILE A 282 15.08 -1.04 -0.06
N LYS A 283 13.98 -0.29 -0.20
CA LYS A 283 13.35 -0.01 -1.50
C LYS A 283 14.28 0.77 -2.45
N SER A 284 15.12 1.66 -1.93
CA SER A 284 16.02 2.49 -2.75
C SER A 284 16.99 1.67 -3.60
N PHE A 285 17.50 0.55 -3.08
CA PHE A 285 18.31 -0.37 -3.87
C PHE A 285 17.49 -1.06 -4.97
N GLY A 286 16.20 -1.30 -4.72
CA GLY A 286 15.26 -1.80 -5.73
C GLY A 286 15.03 -0.83 -6.88
N TYR A 287 15.05 0.49 -6.62
CA TYR A 287 14.82 1.52 -7.63
C TYR A 287 15.91 1.56 -8.72
N PHE A 288 17.11 1.02 -8.47
CA PHE A 288 18.17 0.90 -9.47
C PHE A 288 17.93 -0.23 -10.49
N LYS A 289 16.94 -1.10 -10.27
CA LYS A 289 16.64 -2.22 -11.18
C LYS A 289 16.03 -1.76 -12.51
N THR A 290 15.41 -0.58 -12.54
CA THR A 290 14.74 -0.04 -13.73
C THR A 290 15.00 1.45 -13.90
N GLU A 291 14.58 2.00 -15.04
CA GLU A 291 14.69 3.45 -15.29
C GLU A 291 13.60 4.28 -14.61
N ASN A 292 12.63 3.66 -13.92
CA ASN A 292 11.47 4.36 -13.35
C ASN A 292 11.88 5.52 -12.44
N TYR A 293 12.87 5.30 -11.57
CA TYR A 293 13.38 6.33 -10.67
C TYR A 293 14.13 7.45 -11.39
N HIS A 294 14.97 7.11 -12.38
CA HIS A 294 15.64 8.12 -13.22
C HIS A 294 14.63 8.94 -14.03
N ASN A 295 13.57 8.31 -14.53
CA ASN A 295 12.50 8.98 -15.26
C ASN A 295 11.73 9.95 -14.36
N LEU A 296 11.48 9.57 -13.11
CA LEU A 296 10.93 10.47 -12.09
C LEU A 296 11.84 11.69 -11.86
N ILE A 297 13.13 11.47 -11.63
CA ILE A 297 14.11 12.57 -11.42
C ILE A 297 14.10 13.52 -12.61
N ARG A 298 14.27 12.99 -13.83
CA ARG A 298 14.22 13.80 -15.07
C ARG A 298 12.90 14.60 -15.18
N PHE A 299 11.79 14.03 -14.73
CA PHE A 299 10.49 14.70 -14.76
C PHE A 299 10.41 15.86 -13.75
N ILE A 300 10.78 15.62 -12.49
CA ILE A 300 10.69 16.65 -11.44
C ILE A 300 11.70 17.79 -11.65
N ASP A 301 12.83 17.52 -12.32
CA ASP A 301 13.86 18.51 -12.67
C ASP A 301 13.49 19.35 -13.90
N SER A 302 12.60 18.85 -14.76
CA SER A 302 12.35 19.47 -16.07
C SER A 302 11.58 20.79 -16.03
N SER A 303 10.73 21.00 -15.03
CA SER A 303 9.88 22.20 -14.90
C SER A 303 9.26 22.23 -13.51
N ASP A 304 8.79 23.41 -13.09
CA ASP A 304 7.81 23.52 -12.01
C ASP A 304 6.66 22.52 -12.20
N TYR A 305 6.17 21.95 -11.09
CA TYR A 305 5.10 20.97 -11.10
C TYR A 305 4.13 21.07 -9.91
N GLN A 306 2.92 20.54 -10.13
CA GLN A 306 1.92 20.29 -9.10
C GLN A 306 1.84 18.79 -8.83
N VAL A 307 1.69 18.41 -7.56
CA VAL A 307 1.50 17.03 -7.13
C VAL A 307 0.04 16.76 -6.81
N TYR A 308 -0.51 15.69 -7.36
CA TYR A 308 -1.78 15.09 -6.94
C TYR A 308 -1.51 13.84 -6.12
N ILE A 309 -2.20 13.71 -4.99
CA ILE A 309 -2.16 12.51 -4.15
C ILE A 309 -3.52 11.82 -4.28
N MET A 310 -3.53 10.62 -4.85
CA MET A 310 -4.73 9.81 -5.05
C MET A 310 -4.49 8.40 -4.52
N GLY A 311 -5.13 8.07 -3.39
CA GLY A 311 -5.07 6.73 -2.82
C GLY A 311 -3.73 6.34 -2.20
N HIS A 312 -2.72 7.20 -2.24
CA HIS A 312 -1.46 6.97 -1.56
C HIS A 312 -1.58 7.26 -0.06
N SER A 313 -1.05 6.38 0.80
CA SER A 313 -1.10 6.55 2.26
C SER A 313 -0.16 7.65 2.75
N CYS A 314 0.90 7.93 1.98
CA CYS A 314 2.02 8.77 2.37
C CYS A 314 2.67 8.31 3.68
N GLY A 315 2.74 7.00 3.90
CA GLY A 315 3.39 6.43 5.08
C GLY A 315 4.92 6.59 5.07
N LEU A 316 5.55 6.20 6.18
CA LEU A 316 7.00 6.29 6.35
C LEU A 316 7.79 5.31 5.47
N SER A 317 7.18 4.22 5.00
CA SER A 317 7.87 3.25 4.14
C SER A 317 8.34 3.83 2.81
N ASP A 318 7.82 5.00 2.39
CA ASP A 318 8.20 5.71 1.16
C ASP A 318 8.84 7.09 1.42
N ARG A 319 9.23 7.35 2.69
CA ARG A 319 9.60 8.69 3.16
C ARG A 319 10.71 9.35 2.37
N THR A 320 11.78 8.62 2.02
CA THR A 320 12.92 9.17 1.28
C THR A 320 12.46 9.76 -0.07
N MET A 321 11.63 9.01 -0.79
CA MET A 321 11.13 9.45 -2.11
C MET A 321 10.12 10.59 -1.99
N LEU A 322 9.18 10.49 -1.04
CA LEU A 322 8.19 11.54 -0.82
C LEU A 322 8.84 12.84 -0.37
N ASN A 323 9.87 12.79 0.49
CA ASN A 323 10.67 13.96 0.85
C ASN A 323 11.32 14.59 -0.39
N MET A 324 11.98 13.80 -1.24
CA MET A 324 12.57 14.27 -2.49
C MET A 324 11.54 14.99 -3.38
N ILE A 325 10.35 14.40 -3.55
CA ILE A 325 9.29 14.97 -4.40
C ILE A 325 8.70 16.23 -3.79
N PHE A 326 8.39 16.23 -2.49
CA PHE A 326 7.63 17.30 -1.85
C PHE A 326 8.48 18.52 -1.52
N GLU A 327 9.75 18.33 -1.11
CA GLU A 327 10.67 19.42 -0.82
C GLU A 327 11.45 19.91 -2.04
N HIS A 328 11.24 19.29 -3.21
CA HIS A 328 11.84 19.76 -4.45
C HIS A 328 11.55 21.25 -4.70
N PRO A 329 12.53 22.06 -5.16
CA PRO A 329 12.32 23.48 -5.46
C PRO A 329 11.26 23.73 -6.53
N GLN A 330 11.09 22.81 -7.47
CA GLN A 330 10.09 22.89 -8.54
C GLN A 330 8.70 22.38 -8.13
N CYS A 331 8.55 21.72 -6.98
CA CYS A 331 7.22 21.40 -6.45
C CYS A 331 6.53 22.68 -5.97
N LYS A 332 5.40 23.05 -6.59
CA LYS A 332 4.69 24.32 -6.27
C LYS A 332 3.41 24.15 -5.48
N SER A 333 2.76 22.99 -5.58
CA SER A 333 1.56 22.68 -4.80
C SER A 333 1.33 21.18 -4.69
N ILE A 334 0.67 20.75 -3.62
CA ILE A 334 0.29 19.37 -3.33
C ILE A 334 -1.21 19.37 -3.05
N LYS A 335 -1.99 18.79 -3.98
CA LYS A 335 -3.45 18.66 -3.88
C LYS A 335 -3.81 17.23 -3.49
N ILE A 336 -4.59 17.10 -2.43
CA ILE A 336 -4.99 15.82 -1.88
C ILE A 336 -6.40 15.50 -2.40
N PHE A 337 -6.56 14.32 -3.00
CA PHE A 337 -7.87 13.75 -3.27
C PHE A 337 -8.14 12.73 -2.16
N TYR A 338 -9.02 13.10 -1.24
CA TYR A 338 -9.22 12.33 -0.01
C TYR A 338 -10.27 11.24 -0.21
N HIS A 339 -10.23 10.21 0.61
CA HIS A 339 -11.32 9.24 0.72
C HIS A 339 -12.39 9.77 1.69
N GLN A 340 -13.66 9.58 1.36
CA GLN A 340 -14.79 9.99 2.19
C GLN A 340 -15.81 8.85 2.31
N ASN A 341 -16.29 8.62 3.53
CA ASN A 341 -17.38 7.72 3.86
C ASN A 341 -18.39 8.40 4.82
N GLU A 342 -19.38 7.65 5.29
CA GLU A 342 -20.40 8.14 6.23
C GLU A 342 -19.83 8.64 7.56
N MET A 343 -18.67 8.09 8.00
CA MET A 343 -18.03 8.43 9.27
C MET A 343 -17.08 9.64 9.18
N GLY A 344 -16.72 10.07 7.97
CA GLY A 344 -15.83 11.21 7.77
C GLY A 344 -14.92 11.06 6.54
N ASN A 345 -13.80 11.80 6.56
CA ASN A 345 -12.80 11.76 5.50
C ASN A 345 -11.39 11.63 6.09
N ASN A 346 -10.42 11.24 5.25
CA ASN A 346 -9.03 11.04 5.65
C ASN A 346 -8.10 12.23 5.33
N PHE A 347 -8.61 13.42 5.00
CA PHE A 347 -7.77 14.56 4.60
C PHE A 347 -6.80 14.98 5.70
N THR A 348 -7.28 15.06 6.95
CA THR A 348 -6.44 15.44 8.11
C THR A 348 -5.34 14.42 8.33
N THR A 349 -5.68 13.12 8.35
CA THR A 349 -4.70 12.03 8.49
C THR A 349 -3.65 12.06 7.38
N LEU A 350 -4.05 12.28 6.13
CA LEU A 350 -3.09 12.41 5.02
C LEU A 350 -2.19 13.63 5.19
N THR A 351 -2.71 14.74 5.69
CA THR A 351 -1.90 15.94 5.96
C THR A 351 -0.88 15.70 7.08
N GLU A 352 -1.26 14.94 8.11
CA GLU A 352 -0.36 14.51 9.20
C GLU A 352 0.76 13.62 8.67
N GLU A 353 0.43 12.64 7.82
CA GLU A 353 1.40 11.74 7.19
C GLU A 353 2.33 12.49 6.23
N ILE A 354 1.79 13.37 5.38
CA ILE A 354 2.59 14.25 4.51
C ILE A 354 3.56 15.09 5.35
N SER A 355 3.13 15.54 6.53
CA SER A 355 3.98 16.36 7.38
C SER A 355 5.27 15.67 7.80
N ARG A 356 5.28 14.32 7.91
CA ARG A 356 6.48 13.54 8.30
C ARG A 356 7.58 13.59 7.23
N HIS A 357 7.22 13.90 6.00
CA HIS A 357 8.11 14.01 4.84
C HIS A 357 8.73 15.40 4.66
N PHE A 358 8.30 16.40 5.43
CA PHE A 358 8.86 17.74 5.38
C PHE A 358 9.81 18.01 6.55
N ARG A 359 11.04 18.40 6.24
CA ARG A 359 11.96 19.05 7.18
C ARG A 359 11.54 20.51 7.39
N ASN A 360 11.12 21.21 6.33
CA ASN A 360 10.67 22.60 6.38
C ASN A 360 9.13 22.71 6.48
N LYS A 361 8.61 22.84 7.71
CA LYS A 361 7.14 22.97 7.95
C LYS A 361 6.54 24.26 7.38
N SER A 362 7.32 25.32 7.21
CA SER A 362 6.85 26.57 6.60
C SER A 362 6.59 26.37 5.11
N ASP A 363 7.48 25.66 4.43
CA ASP A 363 7.33 25.31 3.02
C ASP A 363 6.15 24.35 2.81
N MET A 364 5.99 23.35 3.68
CA MET A 364 4.84 22.46 3.70
C MET A 364 3.50 23.22 3.68
N ARG A 365 3.31 24.17 4.61
CA ARG A 365 2.07 24.96 4.70
C ARG A 365 1.81 25.83 3.47
N LYS A 366 2.86 26.16 2.71
CA LYS A 366 2.73 26.91 1.45
C LYS A 366 2.31 26.02 0.28
N LYS A 367 2.71 24.74 0.29
CA LYS A 367 2.50 23.80 -0.81
C LYS A 367 1.19 23.03 -0.68
N ILE A 368 0.75 22.66 0.52
CA ILE A 368 -0.47 21.88 0.71
C ILE A 368 -1.70 22.72 0.35
N VAL A 369 -2.50 22.23 -0.59
CA VAL A 369 -3.77 22.86 -0.97
C VAL A 369 -4.80 22.67 0.17
N PRO A 370 -5.50 23.73 0.61
CA PRO A 370 -6.49 23.65 1.67
C PRO A 370 -7.64 22.66 1.36
N PHE A 371 -8.24 22.11 2.42
CA PHE A 371 -9.39 21.21 2.33
C PHE A 371 -10.53 21.76 1.47
N THR A 372 -10.85 23.05 1.58
CA THR A 372 -11.94 23.71 0.83
C THR A 372 -11.75 23.73 -0.68
N ARG A 373 -10.58 23.34 -1.18
CA ARG A 373 -10.25 23.21 -2.62
C ARG A 373 -9.84 21.80 -3.00
N SER A 374 -9.88 20.89 -2.05
CA SER A 374 -9.67 19.46 -2.23
C SER A 374 -11.03 18.79 -2.39
N ILE A 375 -11.07 17.65 -3.08
CA ILE A 375 -12.33 16.94 -3.35
C ILE A 375 -12.16 15.45 -3.04
N PRO A 376 -13.26 14.74 -2.74
CA PRO A 376 -13.17 13.30 -2.52
C PRO A 376 -12.82 12.57 -3.82
N MET A 377 -12.07 11.47 -3.70
CA MET A 377 -11.82 10.55 -4.80
C MET A 377 -13.12 9.86 -5.24
N PRO A 378 -13.40 9.75 -6.55
CA PRO A 378 -14.48 8.92 -7.06
C PRO A 378 -14.36 7.48 -6.54
N GLN A 379 -15.46 6.94 -6.04
CA GLN A 379 -15.55 5.57 -5.51
C GLN A 379 -16.40 4.70 -6.44
N TYR A 380 -16.08 3.42 -6.50
CA TYR A 380 -16.86 2.41 -7.19
C TYR A 380 -18.22 2.22 -6.50
N ASN A 381 -19.29 2.52 -7.22
CA ASN A 381 -20.66 2.25 -6.79
C ASN A 381 -21.18 0.98 -7.50
N GLN A 382 -21.42 -0.10 -6.73
CA GLN A 382 -22.00 -1.34 -7.27
C GLN A 382 -23.37 -1.13 -7.96
N ASN A 383 -24.10 -0.07 -7.59
CA ASN A 383 -25.42 0.23 -8.16
C ASN A 383 -25.34 0.93 -9.53
N GLU A 384 -24.26 1.64 -9.85
CA GLU A 384 -24.09 2.32 -11.15
C GLU A 384 -23.50 1.40 -12.24
N SER A 385 -22.80 0.33 -11.85
CA SER A 385 -22.24 -0.64 -12.80
C SER A 385 -23.29 -1.57 -13.40
N LEU A 386 -24.39 -1.85 -12.69
CA LEU A 386 -25.52 -2.63 -13.22
C LEU A 386 -26.32 -1.87 -14.28
N THR A 387 -26.42 -0.54 -14.18
CA THR A 387 -27.08 0.31 -15.19
C THR A 387 -26.22 0.50 -16.44
N ASN A 388 -24.89 0.58 -16.31
CA ASN A 388 -23.99 0.73 -17.45
C ASN A 388 -23.67 -0.58 -18.19
N ALA A 389 -23.94 -1.74 -17.60
CA ALA A 389 -23.85 -3.04 -18.28
C ALA A 389 -25.14 -3.41 -19.05
N ALA A 390 -26.20 -2.63 -18.90
CA ALA A 390 -27.50 -2.82 -19.57
C ALA A 390 -27.74 -1.81 -20.72
N GLN A 391 -26.73 -1.00 -21.08
CA GLN A 391 -26.68 -0.12 -22.24
C GLN A 391 -25.55 -0.57 -23.16
#